data_AF-A0A317Z9L6-F1
#
_entry.id   AF-A0A317Z9L6-F1
#
_cell.length_a   1.000
_cell.length_b   1.000
_cell.length_c   1.000
_cell.angle_alpha   90.00
_cell.angle_beta   90.00
_cell.angle_gamma   90.00
#
_symmetry.space_group_name_H-M   'P 1'
#
loop_
_entity.id
_entity.type
_entity.pdbx_description
1 polymer ?
#
loop_
_entity_poly.entity_id
_entity_poly.type
_entity_poly.pdbx_seq_one_letter_code
_entity_poly.pdbx_strand_id
1 'polypeptide(L)'
;MAIKIIKPGLFTTVQDKGRSGHQFEGYSPAGVMDRPSYEILNTLLETEGQPALEITMIGPTIKFLDQNLFAMTGAPFSATLNGQPVSHQTVIKVEKNDVLEIGHVIHG
;
A
#
# COMPACT_ATOMS: atom_id res chain seq x y z
N MET A 1 1.18 -14.35 -7.22
CA MET A 1 0.74 -13.00 -6.85
C MET A 1 1.79 -12.02 -7.30
N ALA A 2 1.63 -11.48 -8.51
CA ALA A 2 2.55 -10.46 -9.04
C ALA A 2 1.77 -9.21 -9.43
N ILE A 3 2.40 -8.05 -9.21
CA ILE A 3 1.92 -6.76 -9.68
C ILE A 3 2.97 -6.12 -10.58
N LYS A 4 2.52 -5.31 -11.53
CA LYS A 4 3.37 -4.46 -12.35
C LYS A 4 3.12 -3.01 -12.00
N ILE A 5 4.17 -2.31 -11.57
CA ILE A 5 4.13 -0.86 -11.39
C ILE A 5 4.24 -0.21 -12.77
N ILE A 6 3.17 0.44 -13.23
CA ILE A 6 3.14 1.19 -14.50
C ILE A 6 3.70 2.59 -14.29
N LYS A 7 3.31 3.25 -13.18
CA LYS A 7 3.85 4.53 -12.73
C LYS A 7 4.20 4.41 -11.24
N PRO A 8 5.36 4.90 -10.78
CA PRO A 8 5.83 4.67 -9.42
C PRO A 8 5.17 5.55 -8.35
N GLY A 9 4.48 6.63 -8.73
CA GLY A 9 4.06 7.67 -7.79
C GLY A 9 5.22 8.62 -7.44
N LEU A 10 5.03 9.45 -6.41
CA LEU A 10 6.07 10.39 -5.95
C LEU A 10 7.15 9.66 -5.15
N PHE A 11 6.76 8.90 -4.14
CA PHE A 11 7.64 8.11 -3.31
C PHE A 11 6.87 6.90 -2.78
N THR A 12 7.12 5.74 -3.39
CA THR A 12 6.50 4.47 -3.02
C THR A 12 7.59 3.50 -2.60
N THR A 13 7.48 2.95 -1.40
CA THR A 13 8.46 2.00 -0.85
C THR A 13 7.77 0.73 -0.36
N VAL A 14 8.50 -0.37 -0.33
CA VAL A 14 8.05 -1.59 0.36
C VAL A 14 8.47 -1.45 1.81
N GLN A 15 7.52 -1.53 2.73
CA GLN A 15 7.73 -1.38 4.16
C GLN A 15 7.10 -2.54 4.94
N ASP A 16 7.70 -2.89 6.05
CA ASP A 16 7.20 -3.86 7.02
C ASP A 16 7.30 -3.27 8.45
N LYS A 17 7.35 -4.11 9.47
CA LYS A 17 7.53 -3.67 10.87
C LYS A 17 8.93 -3.08 11.16
N GLY A 18 9.85 -3.14 10.19
CA GLY A 18 11.21 -2.64 10.27
C GLY A 18 12.22 -3.64 10.84
N ARG A 19 13.42 -3.14 11.10
CA ARG A 19 14.57 -3.86 11.67
C ARG A 19 14.99 -3.25 13.00
N SER A 20 14.33 -3.64 14.07
CA SER A 20 14.73 -3.24 15.42
C SER A 20 15.88 -4.12 15.95
N GLY A 21 16.58 -3.62 16.96
CA GLY A 21 17.65 -4.34 17.63
C GLY A 21 19.07 -3.96 17.19
N HIS A 22 19.23 -3.37 16.01
CA HIS A 22 20.55 -3.03 15.43
C HIS A 22 20.91 -1.54 15.52
N GLN A 23 20.16 -0.75 16.27
CA GLN A 23 20.39 0.71 16.37
C GLN A 23 21.76 1.04 16.99
N PHE A 24 22.27 0.17 17.87
CA PHE A 24 23.60 0.33 18.46
C PHE A 24 24.74 0.16 17.44
N GLU A 25 24.46 -0.47 16.29
CA GLU A 25 25.39 -0.61 15.16
C GLU A 25 25.20 0.52 14.12
N GLY A 26 24.27 1.44 14.35
CA GLY A 26 23.98 2.58 13.46
C GLY A 26 22.92 2.33 12.39
N TYR A 27 22.24 1.18 12.39
CA TYR A 27 21.14 0.94 11.46
C TYR A 27 19.86 1.66 11.90
N SER A 28 19.21 2.35 10.98
CA SER A 28 17.87 2.91 11.20
C SER A 28 16.82 1.78 11.31
N PRO A 29 15.82 1.90 12.20
CA PRO A 29 14.74 0.91 12.31
C PRO A 29 13.96 0.70 11.02
N ALA A 30 13.87 1.71 10.13
CA ALA A 30 13.01 1.68 8.94
C ALA A 30 11.56 1.22 9.25
N GLY A 31 10.90 0.58 8.29
CA GLY A 31 9.53 0.12 8.42
C GLY A 31 8.51 1.21 8.15
N VAL A 32 7.24 0.85 8.29
CA VAL A 32 6.11 1.76 8.08
C VAL A 32 6.18 2.97 9.02
N MET A 33 5.91 4.14 8.46
CA MET A 33 5.86 5.41 9.19
C MET A 33 4.60 5.49 10.07
N ASP A 34 3.46 5.04 9.54
CA ASP A 34 2.17 4.99 10.26
C ASP A 34 1.80 3.55 10.63
N ARG A 35 2.27 3.12 11.81
CA ARG A 35 2.03 1.77 12.35
C ARG A 35 0.54 1.47 12.57
N PRO A 36 -0.28 2.35 13.18
CA PRO A 36 -1.72 2.10 13.31
C PRO A 36 -2.40 1.76 11.98
N SER A 37 -2.13 2.52 10.92
CA SER A 37 -2.72 2.28 9.60
C SER A 37 -2.26 0.95 8.98
N TYR A 38 -1.00 0.58 9.20
CA TYR A 38 -0.49 -0.73 8.79
C TYR A 38 -1.15 -1.90 9.54
N GLU A 39 -1.39 -1.77 10.84
CA GLU A 39 -2.08 -2.84 11.61
C GLU A 39 -3.55 -2.96 11.19
N ILE A 40 -4.24 -1.85 10.87
CA ILE A 40 -5.59 -1.89 10.28
C ILE A 40 -5.54 -2.63 8.92
N LEU A 41 -4.55 -2.33 8.08
CA LEU A 41 -4.39 -2.99 6.78
C LEU A 41 -4.22 -4.51 6.93
N ASN A 42 -3.34 -4.94 7.82
CA ASN A 42 -3.13 -6.36 8.10
C ASN A 42 -4.37 -7.03 8.69
N THR A 43 -5.13 -6.31 9.53
CA THR A 43 -6.39 -6.82 10.09
C THR A 43 -7.43 -7.03 9.01
N LEU A 44 -7.58 -6.07 8.08
CA LEU A 44 -8.52 -6.16 6.97
C LEU A 44 -8.20 -7.32 6.03
N LEU A 45 -6.92 -7.56 5.75
CA LEU A 45 -6.47 -8.59 4.82
C LEU A 45 -6.14 -9.94 5.47
N GLU A 46 -6.16 -10.02 6.80
CA GLU A 46 -5.71 -11.18 7.59
C GLU A 46 -4.25 -11.58 7.28
N THR A 47 -3.37 -10.58 7.09
CA THR A 47 -1.98 -10.75 6.62
C THR A 47 -0.94 -10.29 7.64
N GLU A 48 -1.06 -10.69 8.91
CA GLU A 48 -0.16 -10.22 9.97
C GLU A 48 1.33 -10.34 9.59
N GLY A 49 2.05 -9.21 9.70
CA GLY A 49 3.49 -9.14 9.47
C GLY A 49 3.93 -9.18 8.01
N GLN A 50 3.01 -9.16 7.04
CA GLN A 50 3.37 -9.05 5.62
C GLN A 50 3.85 -7.63 5.26
N PRO A 51 4.79 -7.48 4.31
CA PRO A 51 5.18 -6.17 3.82
C PRO A 51 4.04 -5.52 3.02
N ALA A 52 3.96 -4.19 3.08
CA ALA A 52 3.00 -3.38 2.36
C ALA A 52 3.71 -2.29 1.54
N LEU A 53 2.98 -1.67 0.61
CA LEU A 53 3.46 -0.47 -0.07
C LEU A 53 3.11 0.76 0.76
N GLU A 54 4.13 1.52 1.17
CA GLU A 54 3.97 2.84 1.75
C GLU A 54 4.03 3.89 0.64
N ILE A 55 3.02 4.75 0.58
CA ILE A 55 2.81 5.71 -0.51
C ILE A 55 2.76 7.12 0.07
N THR A 56 3.56 8.03 -0.50
CA THR A 56 3.62 9.44 -0.05
C THR A 56 3.04 10.40 -1.10
N MET A 57 2.02 11.18 -0.72
CA MET A 57 1.39 12.28 -1.46
C MET A 57 0.74 11.96 -2.81
N ILE A 58 1.41 11.24 -3.71
CA ILE A 58 0.92 10.82 -5.03
C ILE A 58 1.27 9.35 -5.22
N GLY A 59 0.25 8.52 -5.45
CA GLY A 59 0.41 7.08 -5.52
C GLY A 59 0.80 6.52 -6.88
N PRO A 60 1.09 5.21 -6.92
CA PRO A 60 1.43 4.50 -8.14
C PRO A 60 0.21 4.16 -8.99
N THR A 61 0.46 3.84 -10.26
CA THR A 61 -0.47 3.06 -11.08
C THR A 61 0.01 1.61 -11.09
N ILE A 62 -0.84 0.70 -10.65
CA ILE A 62 -0.52 -0.72 -10.45
C ILE A 62 -1.42 -1.56 -11.36
N LYS A 63 -0.83 -2.47 -12.13
CA LYS A 63 -1.55 -3.52 -12.85
C LYS A 63 -1.39 -4.85 -12.14
N PHE A 64 -2.50 -5.51 -11.82
CA PHE A 64 -2.50 -6.85 -11.24
C PHE A 64 -2.25 -7.90 -12.33
N LEU A 65 -1.28 -8.80 -12.12
CA LEU A 65 -0.95 -9.85 -13.09
C LEU A 65 -1.67 -11.18 -12.82
N ASP A 66 -2.27 -11.30 -11.63
CA ASP A 66 -3.09 -12.41 -11.16
C ASP A 66 -4.25 -11.86 -10.31
N GLN A 67 -5.29 -12.68 -10.09
CA GLN A 67 -6.36 -12.37 -9.11
C GLN A 67 -5.75 -12.11 -7.72
N ASN A 68 -6.17 -11.04 -7.05
CA ASN A 68 -5.68 -10.64 -5.72
C ASN A 68 -6.77 -9.99 -4.87
N LEU A 69 -6.44 -9.74 -3.60
CA LEU A 69 -7.13 -8.82 -2.72
C LEU A 69 -6.20 -7.66 -2.39
N PHE A 70 -6.75 -6.46 -2.24
CA PHE A 70 -6.03 -5.32 -1.69
C PHE A 70 -6.94 -4.48 -0.81
N ALA A 71 -6.34 -3.66 0.04
CA ALA A 71 -7.01 -2.60 0.79
C ALA A 71 -6.08 -1.40 0.89
N MET A 72 -6.65 -0.22 1.16
CA MET A 72 -5.89 1.01 1.40
C MET A 72 -6.29 1.60 2.74
N THR A 73 -5.30 1.97 3.55
CA THR A 73 -5.46 2.59 4.88
C THR A 73 -4.57 3.82 4.98
N GLY A 74 -4.56 4.51 6.13
CA GLY A 74 -3.86 5.78 6.30
C GLY A 74 -4.63 6.95 5.68
N ALA A 75 -3.90 7.88 5.08
CA ALA A 75 -4.51 9.03 4.42
C ALA A 75 -5.39 8.57 3.23
N PRO A 76 -6.60 9.12 3.03
CA PRO A 76 -7.40 8.80 1.86
C PRO A 76 -6.79 9.42 0.59
N PHE A 77 -6.65 8.59 -0.45
CA PHE A 77 -6.21 8.98 -1.77
C PHE A 77 -7.38 8.98 -2.75
N SER A 78 -7.31 9.86 -3.76
CA SER A 78 -8.18 9.74 -4.93
C SER A 78 -7.73 8.52 -5.74
N ALA A 79 -8.37 7.37 -5.53
CA ALA A 79 -8.01 6.12 -6.19
C ALA A 79 -9.16 5.55 -7.00
N THR A 80 -8.82 4.93 -8.14
CA THR A 80 -9.77 4.23 -8.99
C THR A 80 -9.26 2.85 -9.39
N LEU A 81 -10.18 1.89 -9.52
CA LEU A 81 -9.93 0.58 -10.10
C LEU A 81 -10.66 0.53 -11.44
N ASN A 82 -9.91 0.43 -12.55
CA ASN A 82 -10.44 0.50 -13.91
C ASN A 82 -11.37 1.71 -14.12
N GLY A 83 -11.00 2.86 -13.56
CA GLY A 83 -11.77 4.11 -13.64
C GLY A 83 -12.93 4.25 -12.65
N GLN A 84 -13.24 3.23 -11.85
CA GLN A 84 -14.27 3.31 -10.81
C GLN A 84 -13.66 3.67 -9.44
N PRO A 85 -14.25 4.60 -8.66
CA PRO A 85 -13.72 4.97 -7.35
C PRO A 85 -13.56 3.78 -6.40
N VAL A 86 -12.44 3.78 -5.67
CA VAL A 86 -12.11 2.76 -4.68
C VAL A 86 -12.48 3.23 -3.28
N SER A 87 -13.19 2.39 -2.53
CA SER A 87 -13.54 2.65 -1.12
C SER A 87 -12.30 2.56 -0.23
N HIS A 88 -12.18 3.52 0.70
CA HIS A 88 -11.12 3.52 1.71
C HIS A 88 -11.40 2.47 2.80
N GLN A 89 -10.35 1.91 3.42
CA GLN A 89 -10.44 0.92 4.52
C GLN A 89 -11.39 -0.26 4.22
N THR A 90 -11.43 -0.69 2.96
CA THR A 90 -12.29 -1.78 2.48
C THR A 90 -11.44 -2.79 1.73
N VAL A 91 -11.71 -4.08 1.94
CA VAL A 91 -11.08 -5.17 1.18
C VAL A 91 -11.72 -5.25 -0.20
N ILE A 92 -10.89 -5.18 -1.24
CA ILE A 92 -11.33 -5.17 -2.63
C ILE A 92 -10.69 -6.33 -3.38
N LYS A 93 -11.53 -7.09 -4.06
CA LYS A 93 -11.10 -8.13 -4.99
C LYS A 93 -10.76 -7.53 -6.34
N VAL A 94 -9.64 -7.97 -6.90
CA VAL A 94 -9.19 -7.60 -8.25
C VAL A 94 -8.94 -8.85 -9.06
N GLU A 95 -9.20 -8.73 -10.35
CA GLU A 95 -8.94 -9.77 -11.33
C GLU A 95 -7.64 -9.50 -12.10
N LYS A 96 -7.15 -10.52 -12.81
CA LYS A 96 -5.99 -10.37 -13.68
C LYS A 96 -6.25 -9.27 -14.72
N ASN A 97 -5.25 -8.41 -14.89
CA ASN A 97 -5.23 -7.21 -15.74
C ASN A 97 -5.96 -5.98 -15.19
N ASP A 98 -6.61 -6.04 -14.04
CA ASP A 98 -7.15 -4.84 -13.41
C ASP A 98 -6.04 -3.82 -13.15
N VAL A 99 -6.40 -2.55 -13.30
CA VAL A 99 -5.50 -1.41 -13.09
C VAL A 99 -6.04 -0.53 -11.98
N LEU A 100 -5.26 -0.44 -10.90
CA LEU A 100 -5.47 0.48 -9.79
C LEU A 100 -4.64 1.75 -10.04
N GLU A 101 -5.30 2.88 -10.14
CA GLU A 101 -4.69 4.20 -10.25
C GLU A 101 -4.85 4.93 -8.91
N ILE A 102 -3.74 5.16 -8.21
CA ILE A 102 -3.73 5.90 -6.94
C ILE A 102 -3.23 7.31 -7.25
N GLY A 103 -4.12 8.29 -7.17
CA GLY A 103 -3.86 9.70 -7.45
C GLY A 103 -3.18 10.42 -6.29
N HIS A 104 -3.60 11.67 -6.03
CA HIS A 104 -3.08 12.47 -4.92
C HIS A 104 -3.83 12.15 -3.62
N VAL A 105 -3.16 12.40 -2.49
CA VAL A 105 -3.78 12.41 -1.17
C VAL A 105 -4.83 13.51 -1.09
N ILE A 106 -6.01 13.19 -0.57
CA ILE A 106 -7.13 14.14 -0.45
C ILE A 106 -6.93 15.02 0.80
N HIS A 107 -6.56 14.40 1.92
CA HIS A 107 -6.15 15.04 3.17
C HIS A 107 -5.23 14.10 3.94
N GLY A 108 -4.34 14.64 4.78
CA GLY A 108 -3.36 13.87 5.57
C GLY A 108 -3.27 14.37 7.00
#